data_AF-A0A932VUB1-F1
#
_entry.id   AF-A0A932VUB1-F1
#
_cell.length_a   1.000
_cell.length_b   1.000
_cell.length_c   1.000
_cell.angle_alpha   90.00
_cell.angle_beta   90.00
_cell.angle_gamma   90.00
#
_symmetry.space_group_name_H-M   'P 1'
#
loop_
_entity.id
_entity.type
_entity.pdbx_description
1 polymer ?
#
loop_
_entity_poly.entity_id
_entity_poly.type
_entity_poly.pdbx_seq_one_letter_code
_entity_poly.pdbx_strand_id
1 'polypeptide(L)'
;MKKIMMIDIDGVVCKHVDNEHPEQMMTAEPYVESIAKINEWYDHGHGRAPLELYQSKVENRRIKEGAKQMKKSRFSEQQVVQILAAGDQGEK
;
A
#
# COMPACT_ATOMS: atom_id res chain seq x y z
N MET A 1 12.50 19.04 9.20
CA MET A 1 12.55 17.64 8.73
C MET A 1 11.16 17.22 8.29
N LYS A 2 11.01 16.66 7.09
CA LYS A 2 9.74 16.17 6.56
C LYS A 2 9.52 14.74 7.07
N LYS A 3 8.42 14.49 7.78
CA LYS A 3 8.04 13.15 8.21
C LYS A 3 7.34 12.44 7.05
N ILE A 4 7.67 11.18 6.82
CA ILE A 4 7.03 10.29 5.84
C ILE A 4 6.51 9.11 6.65
N MET A 5 5.25 8.73 6.45
CA MET A 5 4.72 7.51 7.07
C MET A 5 4.77 6.39 6.03
N MET A 6 5.43 5.31 6.39
CA MET A 6 5.52 4.10 5.58
C MET A 6 4.55 3.08 6.16
N ILE A 7 3.64 2.58 5.34
CA ILE A 7 2.57 1.66 5.75
C ILE A 7 2.73 0.38 4.94
N ASP A 8 2.75 -0.76 5.62
CA ASP A 8 2.73 -2.07 4.95
C ASP A 8 1.36 -2.29 4.30
N ILE A 9 1.33 -2.99 3.16
CA ILE A 9 0.08 -3.34 2.49
C ILE A 9 -0.38 -4.73 2.94
N ASP A 10 0.54 -5.69 2.98
CA ASP A 10 0.27 -7.11 3.18
C ASP A 10 -0.02 -7.40 4.65
N GLY A 11 -1.25 -7.82 4.98
CA GLY A 11 -1.67 -8.05 6.36
C GLY A 11 -2.01 -6.78 7.16
N VAL A 12 -1.90 -5.59 6.56
CA VAL A 12 -2.24 -4.30 7.20
C VAL A 12 -3.34 -3.56 6.46
N VAL A 13 -3.23 -3.42 5.13
CA VAL A 13 -4.24 -2.76 4.28
C VAL A 13 -5.08 -3.78 3.53
N CYS A 14 -4.60 -5.00 3.33
CA CYS A 14 -5.37 -6.12 2.79
C CYS A 14 -5.04 -7.41 3.52
N LYS A 15 -5.77 -8.49 3.19
CA LYS A 15 -5.47 -9.83 3.70
C LYS A 15 -4.03 -10.23 3.40
N HIS A 16 -3.44 -10.99 4.34
CA HIS A 16 -2.12 -11.55 4.13
C HIS A 16 -2.11 -12.45 2.88
N VAL A 17 -1.12 -12.24 2.01
CA VAL A 17 -0.93 -13.05 0.80
C VAL A 17 0.39 -13.79 0.90
N ASP A 18 0.32 -15.12 0.84
CA ASP A 18 1.50 -15.99 0.88
C ASP A 18 2.49 -15.65 -0.26
N ASN A 19 3.79 -15.87 -0.03
CA ASN A 19 4.82 -15.51 -1.00
C ASN A 19 4.90 -16.48 -2.18
N GLU A 20 4.42 -17.71 -1.98
CA GLU A 20 4.30 -18.77 -2.99
C GLU A 20 3.16 -18.49 -3.99
N HIS A 21 2.23 -17.60 -3.62
CA HIS A 21 1.05 -17.24 -4.42
C HIS A 21 0.91 -15.72 -4.60
N PRO A 22 1.93 -15.03 -5.14
CA PRO A 22 1.91 -13.57 -5.28
C PRO A 22 0.77 -13.05 -6.17
N GLU A 23 0.28 -13.86 -7.11
CA GLU A 23 -0.85 -13.55 -8.00
C GLU A 23 -2.15 -13.25 -7.25
N GLN A 24 -2.30 -13.79 -6.04
CA GLN A 24 -3.50 -13.57 -5.21
C GLN A 24 -3.60 -12.12 -4.72
N MET A 25 -2.49 -11.37 -4.75
CA MET A 25 -2.48 -9.96 -4.36
C MET A 25 -3.40 -9.12 -5.27
N MET A 26 -3.52 -9.47 -6.55
CA MET A 26 -4.42 -8.77 -7.49
C MET A 26 -5.90 -8.86 -7.09
N THR A 27 -6.26 -9.91 -6.34
CA THR A 27 -7.63 -10.17 -5.87
C THR A 27 -7.79 -9.93 -4.37
N ALA A 28 -6.74 -9.46 -3.68
CA ALA A 28 -6.81 -9.20 -2.26
C ALA A 28 -7.77 -8.03 -1.99
N GLU A 29 -8.76 -8.25 -1.13
CA GLU A 29 -9.70 -7.20 -0.77
C GLU A 29 -9.07 -6.25 0.25
N PRO A 30 -9.23 -4.93 0.07
CA PRO A 30 -8.75 -3.95 1.02
C PRO A 30 -9.60 -3.91 2.29
N TYR A 31 -8.95 -3.68 3.41
CA TYR A 31 -9.55 -3.38 4.70
C TYR A 31 -9.97 -1.91 4.76
N VAL A 32 -11.27 -1.67 4.71
CA VAL A 32 -11.86 -0.32 4.73
C VAL A 32 -11.53 0.41 6.02
N GLU A 33 -11.51 -0.31 7.15
CA GLU A 33 -11.16 0.20 8.46
C GLU A 33 -9.70 0.66 8.54
N SER A 34 -8.77 -0.08 7.92
CA SER A 34 -7.36 0.31 7.84
C SER A 34 -7.22 1.59 7.01
N ILE A 35 -7.90 1.67 5.87
CA ILE A 35 -7.92 2.87 5.02
C ILE A 35 -8.46 4.08 5.78
N ALA A 36 -9.57 3.91 6.50
CA ALA A 36 -10.16 4.97 7.33
C ALA A 36 -9.17 5.45 8.41
N LYS A 37 -8.48 4.52 9.07
CA LYS A 37 -7.50 4.85 10.12
C LYS A 37 -6.27 5.58 9.57
N ILE A 38 -5.78 5.16 8.41
CA ILE A 38 -4.68 5.80 7.70
C ILE A 38 -5.07 7.23 7.28
N ASN A 39 -6.30 7.42 6.80
CA ASN A 39 -6.84 8.74 6.47
C ASN A 39 -6.99 9.62 7.72
N GLU A 40 -7.44 9.06 8.84
CA GLU A 40 -7.47 9.77 10.12
C GLU A 40 -6.07 10.23 10.55
N TRP A 41 -5.05 9.36 10.46
CA TRP A 41 -3.66 9.72 10.76
C TRP A 41 -3.08 10.76 9.80
N TYR A 42 -3.47 10.70 8.52
CA TYR A 42 -3.12 11.73 7.54
C TYR A 42 -3.69 13.10 7.91
N ASP A 43 -4.95 13.12 8.38
CA ASP A 43 -5.67 14.33 8.74
C ASP A 43 -5.22 14.89 10.11
N HIS A 44 -4.84 14.04 11.07
CA HIS A 44 -4.46 14.41 12.44
C HIS A 44 -2.95 14.57 12.66
N GLY A 45 -2.09 13.96 11.84
CA GLY A 45 -0.64 14.06 11.96
C GLY A 45 -0.12 15.46 11.56
N HIS A 46 0.96 15.93 12.21
CA HIS A 46 1.60 17.25 12.08
C HIS A 46 1.94 17.71 10.63
N GLY A 47 0.91 17.99 9.83
CA GLY A 47 0.95 18.45 8.46
C GLY A 47 0.99 17.32 7.44
N ARG A 48 -0.17 16.81 6.99
CA ARG A 48 -0.41 16.11 5.70
C ARG A 48 0.81 15.38 5.15
N ALA A 49 1.42 14.54 5.98
CA ALA A 49 2.68 13.89 5.65
C ALA A 49 2.44 12.98 4.45
N PRO A 50 3.35 12.93 3.48
CA PRO A 50 3.22 11.97 2.40
C PRO A 50 3.16 10.57 2.99
N LEU A 51 2.20 9.80 2.48
CA LEU A 51 2.03 8.39 2.77
C LEU A 51 2.71 7.61 1.65
N GLU A 52 3.53 6.64 2.05
CA GLU A 52 4.17 5.69 1.16
C GLU A 52 3.68 4.30 1.56
N LEU A 53 2.92 3.66 0.66
CA LEU A 53 2.60 2.26 0.83
C LEU A 53 3.79 1.43 0.40
N TYR A 54 4.12 0.43 1.20
CA TYR A 54 5.27 -0.43 0.99
C TYR A 54 4.85 -1.89 1.07
N GLN A 55 5.50 -2.74 0.29
CA GLN A 55 5.30 -4.18 0.30
C GLN A 55 6.66 -4.84 0.38
N SER A 56 6.94 -5.57 1.47
CA SER A 56 8.20 -6.31 1.63
C SER A 56 8.00 -7.78 1.30
N LYS A 57 8.25 -8.21 0.06
CA LYS A 57 8.33 -9.64 -0.27
C LYS A 57 9.77 -10.05 -0.54
N VAL A 58 10.27 -10.96 0.30
CA VAL A 58 11.70 -11.21 0.57
C VAL A 58 12.42 -11.90 -0.61
N GLU A 59 11.71 -12.59 -1.50
CA GLU A 59 12.34 -13.38 -2.58
C GLU A 59 12.37 -12.66 -3.96
N ASN A 60 11.45 -11.72 -4.20
CA ASN A 60 11.39 -10.98 -5.45
C ASN A 60 12.04 -9.61 -5.29
N ARG A 61 13.34 -9.53 -5.63
CA ARG A 61 14.08 -8.27 -5.82
C ARG A 61 13.39 -7.26 -6.78
N ARG A 62 12.29 -7.65 -7.43
CA ARG A 62 11.46 -6.89 -8.38
C ARG A 62 10.18 -6.27 -7.79
N ILE A 63 9.75 -6.65 -6.57
CA ILE A 63 8.64 -5.97 -5.85
C ILE A 63 9.23 -5.01 -4.81
N LYS A 64 10.19 -4.17 -5.22
CA LYS A 64 10.64 -3.02 -4.43
C LYS A 64 9.99 -1.71 -4.89
N GLU A 65 9.17 -1.78 -5.93
CA GLU A 65 8.59 -0.63 -6.63
C GLU A 65 7.09 -0.45 -6.39
N GLY A 66 6.53 -1.09 -5.36
CA GLY A 66 5.17 -0.80 -4.88
C GLY A 66 5.03 0.55 -4.17
N ALA A 67 6.13 1.30 -4.00
CA ALA A 67 6.15 2.62 -3.38
C ALA A 67 5.56 3.68 -4.31
N LYS A 68 4.25 3.66 -4.50
CA LYS A 68 3.55 4.74 -5.19
C LYS A 68 3.47 5.93 -4.25
N GLN A 69 4.27 6.97 -4.51
CA GLN A 69 4.16 8.23 -3.78
C GLN A 69 2.77 8.85 -4.06
N MET A 70 1.86 8.68 -3.11
CA MET A 70 0.51 9.25 -3.16
C MET A 70 0.61 10.73 -2.79
N LYS A 71 0.81 11.56 -3.81
CA LYS A 71 0.95 13.01 -3.64
C LYS A 71 -0.41 13.63 -3.27
N LYS A 72 -0.64 13.77 -1.96
CA LYS A 72 -1.53 14.78 -1.33
C LYS A 72 -3.05 14.53 -1.30
N SER A 73 -3.53 13.30 -1.41
CA SER A 73 -4.97 13.00 -1.21
C SER A 73 -5.20 11.93 -0.15
N ARG A 74 -6.43 11.87 0.37
CA ARG A 74 -6.94 10.71 1.11
C ARG A 74 -6.85 9.45 0.24
N PHE A 75 -6.68 8.31 0.89
CA PHE A 75 -6.78 6.98 0.29
C PHE A 75 -8.24 6.63 0.05
N SER A 76 -8.53 6.14 -1.15
CA SER A 76 -9.77 5.45 -1.48
C SER A 76 -9.50 3.96 -1.65
N GLU A 77 -10.51 3.13 -1.43
CA GLU A 77 -10.46 1.69 -1.69
C GLU A 77 -10.05 1.40 -3.14
N GLN A 78 -10.57 2.16 -4.10
CA GLN A 78 -10.21 2.04 -5.51
C GLN A 78 -8.72 2.25 -5.76
N GLN A 79 -8.07 3.17 -5.04
CA GLN A 79 -6.63 3.38 -5.16
C GLN A 79 -5.84 2.20 -4.58
N VAL A 80 -6.32 1.60 -3.49
CA VAL A 80 -5.69 0.39 -2.94
C VAL A 80 -5.84 -0.78 -3.91
N VAL A 81 -7.03 -1.00 -4.47
CA VAL A 81 -7.27 -2.04 -5.49
C VAL A 81 -6.36 -1.85 -6.71
N GLN A 82 -6.17 -0.62 -7.17
CA GLN A 82 -5.24 -0.34 -8.27
C GLN A 82 -3.79 -0.65 -7.93
N ILE A 83 -3.36 -0.42 -6.68
CA ILE A 83 -2.00 -0.73 -6.22
C ILE A 83 -1.81 -2.25 -6.13
N LEU A 84 -2.80 -2.95 -5.57
CA LEU A 84 -2.82 -4.41 -5.48
C LEU A 84 -2.80 -5.07 -6.87
N ALA A 85 -3.54 -4.52 -7.84
CA ALA A 85 -3.53 -4.97 -9.22
C ALA A 85 -2.22 -4.64 -9.98
N ALA A 86 -1.48 -3.62 -9.55
CA ALA A 86 -0.23 -3.21 -10.17
C ALA A 86 1.00 -4.01 -9.68
N GLY A 87 0.90 -4.70 -8.54
CA GLY A 87 2.00 -5.43 -7.90
C GLY A 87 2.60 -6.58 -8.70
N ASP A 88 2.00 -6.94 -9.84
CA ASP A 88 2.46 -8.00 -10.75
C ASP A 88 2.87 -7.49 -12.16
N GLN A 89 2.76 -6.19 -12.42
CA GLN A 89 3.29 -5.64 -13.68
C GLN A 89 4.79 -5.41 -13.56
N GLY A 90 5.54 -6.52 -13.58
CA GLY A 90 6.96 -6.46 -13.88
C GLY A 90 7.16 -5.68 -15.18
N GLU A 91 8.02 -4.65 -15.14
CA GLU A 91 8.56 -4.07 -16.37
C GLU A 91 9.02 -5.22 -17.27
N LYS A 92 8.45 -5.28 -18.49
CA LYS A 92 8.94 -6.18 -19.53
C LYS A 92 10.37 -5.82 -19.91
#